data_AF-A0A6N6JEZ0-F1
#
_entry.id   AF-A0A6N6JEZ0-F1
#
_cell.length_a   1.000
_cell.length_b   1.000
_cell.length_c   1.000
_cell.angle_alpha   90.00
_cell.angle_beta   90.00
_cell.angle_gamma   90.00
#
_symmetry.space_group_name_H-M   'P 1'
#
loop_
_entity.id
_entity.type
_entity.pdbx_description
1 polymer ?
#
loop_
_entity_poly.entity_id
_entity_poly.type
_entity_poly.pdbx_seq_one_letter_code
_entity_poly.pdbx_strand_id
1 'polypeptide(L)' 'MPDLLSDGQTPEAWSEELQGFGVYVSPRLIRSKAHKTGQFYKLGRLMLLTRKQIVSLIECPADSARSRESQILRG' A
#
# COMPACT_ATOMS: atom_id res chain seq x y z
N MET A 1 20.37 2.66 1.71
CA MET A 1 20.13 1.42 0.95
C MET A 1 20.02 0.15 1.82
N PRO A 2 20.69 -0.01 2.99
CA PRO A 2 20.46 -1.21 3.83
C PRO A 2 19.06 -1.26 4.45
N ASP A 3 18.49 -0.12 4.87
CA ASP A 3 17.17 -0.06 5.53
C ASP A 3 16.03 -0.65 4.70
N LEU A 4 16.07 -0.60 3.37
CA LEU A 4 14.98 -1.14 2.55
C LEU A 4 14.93 -2.68 2.58
N LEU A 5 16.08 -3.33 2.69
CA LEU A 5 16.15 -4.80 2.76
C LEU A 5 15.90 -5.29 4.19
N SER A 6 16.20 -4.47 5.20
CA SER A 6 15.90 -4.73 6.60
C SER A 6 14.42 -4.51 6.95
N ASP A 7 13.80 -3.46 6.41
CA ASP A 7 12.45 -3.01 6.79
C ASP A 7 11.37 -3.29 5.72
N GLY A 8 11.78 -3.73 4.54
CA GLY A 8 10.90 -4.01 3.42
C GLY A 8 10.40 -5.45 3.42
N GLN A 9 9.09 -5.63 3.47
CA GLN A 9 8.43 -6.94 3.43
C GLN A 9 7.54 -7.09 2.20
N THR A 10 7.28 -8.34 1.80
CA THR A 10 6.33 -8.64 0.72
C THR A 10 4.89 -8.42 1.17
N PRO A 11 3.94 -8.26 0.23
CA PRO A 11 2.50 -8.21 0.55
C PRO A 11 2.02 -9.41 1.38
N GLU A 12 2.56 -10.60 1.11
CA GLU A 12 2.29 -11.83 1.86
C GLU A 12 2.74 -11.72 3.32
N ALA A 13 3.99 -11.31 3.55
CA ALA A 13 4.53 -11.15 4.90
C ALA A 13 3.77 -10.07 5.69
N TRP A 14 3.41 -8.94 5.05
CA TRP A 14 2.59 -7.91 5.69
C TRP A 14 1.19 -8.41 6.05
N SER A 15 0.57 -9.23 5.20
CA SER A 15 -0.75 -9.82 5.50
C SER A 15 -0.69 -10.69 6.76
N GLU A 16 0.35 -11.50 6.90
CA GLU A 16 0.55 -12.37 8.07
C GLU A 16 0.87 -11.55 9.34
N GLU A 17 1.77 -10.57 9.23
CA GLU A 17 2.14 -9.70 10.35
C GLU A 17 0.92 -8.92 10.87
N LEU A 18 0.16 -8.28 9.97
CA LEU A 18 -1.03 -7.50 10.32
C LEU A 18 -2.13 -8.37 10.94
N GLN A 19 -2.27 -9.62 10.49
CA GLN A 19 -3.20 -10.56 11.10
C GLN A 19 -2.85 -10.85 12.56
N GLY A 20 -1.56 -10.91 12.91
CA GLY A 20 -1.09 -11.02 14.30
C GLY A 20 -1.51 -9.85 15.18
N PHE A 21 -1.78 -8.68 14.58
CA PHE A 21 -2.30 -7.49 15.26
C PHE A 21 -3.83 -7.33 15.16
N GLY A 22 -4.54 -8.34 14.62
CA GLY A 22 -5.99 -8.32 14.45
C GLY A 22 -6.48 -7.54 13.22
N VAL A 23 -5.58 -7.15 12.32
CA VAL A 23 -5.90 -6.41 11.09
C VAL A 23 -5.88 -7.37 9.90
N TYR A 24 -7.06 -7.66 9.34
CA TYR A 24 -7.20 -8.61 8.24
C TYR A 24 -7.11 -7.90 6.89
N VAL A 25 -5.95 -7.97 6.24
CA VAL A 25 -5.72 -7.40 4.90
C VAL A 25 -5.16 -8.47 3.98
N SER A 26 -5.84 -8.76 2.87
CA SER A 26 -5.32 -9.74 1.91
C SER A 26 -4.10 -9.21 1.13
N PRO A 27 -3.14 -10.07 0.74
CA PRO A 27 -2.00 -9.66 -0.09
C PRO A 27 -2.43 -9.03 -1.42
N ARG A 28 -3.55 -9.50 -1.98
CA ARG A 28 -4.16 -8.93 -3.21
C ARG A 28 -4.60 -7.48 -3.00
N LEU A 29 -5.19 -7.16 -1.85
CA LEU A 29 -5.59 -5.79 -1.52
C LEU A 29 -4.37 -4.89 -1.33
N ILE A 30 -3.34 -5.37 -0.64
CA ILE A 30 -2.06 -4.66 -0.47
C ILE A 30 -1.45 -4.34 -1.84
N ARG A 31 -1.32 -5.35 -2.72
CA ARG A 31 -0.85 -5.15 -4.11
C ARG A 31 -1.69 -4.12 -4.86
N SER A 32 -3.02 -4.24 -4.81
CA SER A 32 -3.91 -3.34 -5.53
C SER A 32 -3.74 -1.89 -5.07
N LYS A 33 -3.71 -1.64 -3.75
CA LYS A 33 -3.52 -0.29 -3.21
C LYS A 33 -2.10 0.23 -3.49
N ALA A 34 -1.07 -0.61 -3.37
CA ALA A 34 0.31 -0.24 -3.66
C ALA A 34 0.49 0.17 -5.12
N HIS A 35 -0.11 -0.57 -6.06
CA HIS A 35 -0.11 -0.20 -7.47
C HIS A 35 -0.89 1.09 -7.75
N LYS A 36 -2.03 1.31 -7.08
CA LYS A 36 -2.83 2.53 -7.24
C LYS A 36 -2.12 3.79 -6.73
N THR A 37 -1.37 3.66 -5.65
CA THR A 37 -0.71 4.80 -4.98
C THR A 37 0.75 4.98 -5.40
N GLY A 38 1.35 3.99 -6.07
CA GLY A 38 2.77 3.97 -6.39
C GLY A 38 3.67 3.71 -5.18
N GLN A 39 3.10 3.40 -4.01
CA GLN A 39 3.85 3.24 -2.76
C GLN A 39 4.38 1.81 -2.60
N PHE A 40 5.44 1.48 -3.32
CA PHE A 40 6.20 0.24 -3.16
C PHE A 40 7.59 0.36 -3.79
N TYR A 41 8.46 -0.57 -3.42
CA TYR A 41 9.73 -0.80 -4.09
C TYR A 41 9.67 -2.08 -4.91
N LYS A 42 10.30 -2.04 -6.09
CA LYS A 42 10.45 -3.21 -6.96
C LYS A 42 11.89 -3.70 -6.90
N LEU A 43 12.06 -4.98 -6.59
CA LEU A 43 13.34 -5.67 -6.64
C LEU A 43 13.22 -6.82 -7.64
N GLY A 44 13.51 -6.54 -8.91
CA GLY A 44 13.23 -7.45 -10.01
C GLY A 44 11.73 -7.75 -10.12
N ARG A 45 11.34 -8.99 -9.82
CA ARG A 45 9.93 -9.43 -9.79
C ARG A 45 9.26 -9.28 -8.43
N LEU A 46 10.04 -8.99 -7.39
CA LEU A 46 9.54 -8.84 -6.03
C LEU A 46 9.02 -7.42 -5.79
N MET A 47 7.93 -7.34 -5.04
CA MET A 47 7.38 -6.10 -4.50
C MET A 47 7.67 -6.07 -3.01
N LEU A 48 8.31 -5.00 -2.55
CA LEU A 48 8.59 -4.77 -1.14
C LEU A 48 7.89 -3.49 -0.69
N LEU A 49 7.31 -3.55 0.49
CA LEU A 49 6.68 -2.43 1.17
C LEU A 49 7.35 -2.23 2.51
N THR A 50 7.67 -0.98 2.83
CA THR A 50 8.13 -0.62 4.17
C THR A 50 6.95 -0.37 5.10
N ARG A 51 7.19 -0.38 6.42
CA ARG A 51 6.15 -0.08 7.41
C ARG A 51 5.47 1.28 7.17
N LYS A 52 6.22 2.29 6.75
CA LYS A 52 5.64 3.61 6.43
C LYS A 52 4.66 3.54 5.25
N GLN A 53 4.98 2.74 4.23
CA GLN A 53 4.12 2.55 3.06
C GLN A 53 2.86 1.76 3.42
N ILE A 54 2.96 0.69 4.22
CA ILE A 54 1.79 -0.10 4.60
C ILE A 54 0.81 0.71 5.46
N VAL A 55 1.33 1.51 6.40
CA VAL A 55 0.51 2.41 7.21
C VAL A 55 -0.19 3.42 6.31
N SER A 56 0.52 4.07 5.40
CA SER A 56 -0.10 5.00 4.45
C SER A 56 -1.16 4.33 3.56
N LEU A 57 -0.95 3.07 3.15
CA LEU A 57 -1.93 2.32 2.36
C LEU A 57 -3.21 2.01 3.15
N ILE A 58 -3.09 1.75 4.45
CA ILE A 58 -4.24 1.48 5.34
C ILE A 58 -4.96 2.78 5.68
N GLU A 59 -4.21 3.82 6.06
CA GLU A 59 -4.73 5.12 6.45
C GLU A 59 -5.38 5.88 5.29
N CYS A 60 -4.95 5.65 4.05
CA CYS A 60 -5.61 6.22 2.88
C CYS A 60 -6.96 5.53 2.67
N PRO A 61 -8.09 6.19 2.99
CA PRO A 61 -9.41 5.65 2.72
C PRO A 61 -9.59 5.66 1.21
N ALA A 62 -10.19 4.60 0.66
CA ALA A 62 -10.32 4.38 -0.78
C ALA A 62 -11.22 5.41 -1.52
N ASP A 63 -11.59 6.53 -0.88
CA ASP A 63 -12.62 7.47 -1.35
C ASP A 63 -12.09 8.81 -1.91
N SER A 64 -10.79 9.08 -1.91
CA SER A 64 -10.27 10.32 -2.51
C SER A 64 -10.25 10.32 -4.05
N ALA A 65 -10.63 9.21 -4.70
CA ALA A 65 -10.65 9.09 -6.16
C ALA A 65 -11.94 9.55 -6.84
N ARG A 66 -12.98 10.02 -6.12
CA ARG A 66 -14.21 10.59 -6.75
C ARG A 66 -14.33 12.11 -6.69
N SER A 67 -13.47 12.82 -5.97
CA SER A 67 -13.69 14.26 -5.70
C SER A 67 -12.96 15.25 -6.60
N ARG A 68 -12.20 14.81 -7.63
CA ARG A 68 -11.50 15.76 -8.52
C ARG A 68 -12.10 15.92 -9.92
N GLU A 69 -13.10 15.12 -10.30
CA GLU A 69 -13.68 15.19 -11.65
C GLU A 69 -14.98 16.02 -11.73
N SER A 70 -15.60 16.36 -10.59
CA SER A 70 -16.84 17.16 -10.57
C SER A 70 -16.62 18.68 -10.44
N GLN A 71 -15.37 19.16 -10.30
CA GLN A 71 -15.09 20.60 -10.11
C GLN A 71 -14.61 21.32 -11.39
N ILE A 72 -14.43 20.63 -12.52
CA ILE A 72 -13.94 21.24 -13.78
C ILE A 72 -15.10 21.61 -14.74
N LEU A 73 -16.35 21.20 -14.46
CA LEU A 73 -17.50 21.46 -15.34
C LEU A 73 -18.45 22.59 -14.86
N ARG A 74 -18.06 23.37 -13.84
CA ARG A 74 -18.77 24.59 -13.44
C ARG A 74 -17.78 25.67 -13.00
N GLY A 75 -17.33 26.45 -13.96
CA GLY A 75 -16.53 27.66 -13.77
C GLY A 75 -16.46 28.43 -15.07
#